data_AF-A0A182ESZ0-F1
#
_entry.id   AF-A0A182ESZ0-F1
#
_cell.length_a   1.000
_cell.length_b   1.000
_cell.length_c   1.000
_cell.angle_alpha   90.00
_cell.angle_beta   90.00
_cell.angle_gamma   90.00
#
_symmetry.space_group_name_H-M   'P 1'
#
loop_
_entity.id
_entity.type
_entity.pdbx_description
1 polymer ?
#
loop_
_entity_poly.entity_id
_entity_poly.type
_entity_poly.pdbx_seq_one_letter_code
_entity_poly.pdbx_strand_id
1 'polypeptide(L)'
;MRFRHYKYYCLFKNQQTRAQIYAMAENHGRLYGAYILNCRIPERIIITTVKITLTDGNNKLDIVPTYYITAGSGNSLAAFTYNYTICLPFLYGHFYSAKHIVEMIEMYKLLGAQQITAYTTKRNLYSDVQKVLHYYEAESILDVIDFELPAVDVWNHAQLVFINDCLYRGYVLADDISLCSGVVYGILHMTKRRDHKTGTFT
;
A
#
# COMPACT_ATOMS: atom_id res chain seq x y z
N MET A 1 28.30 0.87 7.77
CA MET A 1 27.64 -0.45 7.67
C MET A 1 27.90 -1.03 6.29
N ARG A 2 28.51 -2.22 6.19
CA ARG A 2 28.62 -2.96 4.92
C ARG A 2 27.25 -3.53 4.58
N PHE A 3 26.53 -2.94 3.63
CA PHE A 3 25.36 -3.59 3.06
C PHE A 3 25.82 -4.90 2.41
N ARG A 4 25.47 -6.05 3.01
CA ARG A 4 25.51 -7.32 2.27
C ARG A 4 24.59 -7.12 1.06
N HIS A 5 25.14 -7.26 -0.14
CA HIS A 5 24.35 -7.19 -1.37
C HIS A 5 23.53 -8.47 -1.48
N TYR A 6 22.41 -8.53 -0.76
CA TYR A 6 21.43 -9.61 -0.91
C TYR A 6 20.91 -9.58 -2.35
N LYS A 7 20.93 -10.74 -3.01
CA LYS A 7 20.42 -10.89 -4.37
C LYS A 7 19.11 -11.66 -4.28
N TYR A 8 18.02 -11.01 -4.64
CA TYR A 8 16.71 -11.64 -4.71
C TYR A 8 16.31 -11.91 -6.16
N TYR A 9 15.49 -12.94 -6.35
CA TYR A 9 14.95 -13.34 -7.64
C TYR A 9 13.47 -13.70 -7.49
N CYS A 10 12.68 -13.34 -8.50
CA CYS A 10 11.32 -13.83 -8.65
C CYS A 10 11.29 -14.98 -9.65
N LEU A 11 10.62 -16.06 -9.27
CA LEU A 11 10.38 -17.25 -10.05
C LEU A 11 8.95 -17.21 -10.58
N PHE A 12 8.81 -17.35 -11.89
CA PHE A 12 7.54 -17.42 -12.62
C PHE A 12 7.53 -18.74 -13.42
N LYS A 13 6.84 -19.77 -12.94
CA LYS A 13 6.96 -21.14 -13.49
C LYS A 13 8.44 -21.57 -13.57
N ASN A 14 8.99 -21.72 -14.78
CA ASN A 14 10.38 -22.11 -15.04
C ASN A 14 11.28 -20.91 -15.41
N GLN A 15 10.75 -19.68 -15.38
CA GLN A 15 11.49 -18.46 -15.68
C GLN A 15 11.89 -17.75 -14.40
N GLN A 16 13.10 -17.21 -14.36
CA GLN A 16 13.63 -16.48 -13.22
C GLN A 16 14.05 -15.08 -13.65
N THR A 17 13.66 -14.08 -12.87
CA THR A 17 14.11 -12.69 -13.06
C THR A 17 14.76 -12.18 -11.79
N ARG A 18 15.83 -11.41 -11.94
CA ARG A 18 16.47 -10.72 -10.81
C ARG A 18 15.58 -9.59 -10.31
N ALA A 19 15.37 -9.52 -9.00
CA ALA A 19 14.69 -8.40 -8.38
C ALA A 19 15.62 -7.18 -8.33
N GLN A 20 15.13 -6.03 -8.76
CA GLN A 20 15.70 -4.73 -8.44
C GLN A 20 15.27 -4.35 -7.03
N ILE A 21 16.22 -4.02 -6.18
CA ILE A 21 15.98 -3.74 -4.76
C ILE A 21 16.09 -2.23 -4.57
N TYR A 22 15.02 -1.63 -4.07
CA TYR A 22 14.99 -0.22 -3.70
C TYR A 22 14.81 -0.10 -2.19
N ALA A 23 15.80 0.48 -1.50
CA ALA A 23 15.67 0.81 -0.09
C ALA A 23 14.78 2.05 0.04
N MET A 24 13.76 1.99 0.88
CA MET A 24 12.97 3.18 1.16
C MET A 24 13.82 4.19 1.94
N ALA A 25 13.69 5.49 1.62
CA ALA A 25 14.49 6.56 2.22
C ALA A 25 14.31 6.64 3.75
N GLU A 26 13.16 6.18 4.24
CA GLU A 26 12.70 6.30 5.63
C GLU A 26 13.15 5.14 6.53
N ASN A 27 14.25 4.45 6.19
CA ASN A 27 14.80 3.38 7.02
C ASN A 27 15.60 3.89 8.23
N HIS A 28 16.11 5.13 8.19
CA HIS A 28 16.77 5.86 9.29
C HIS A 28 17.83 5.05 10.09
N GLY A 29 18.54 4.14 9.43
CA GLY A 29 19.60 3.35 10.05
C GLY A 29 19.13 2.39 11.16
N ARG A 30 17.82 2.09 11.24
CA ARG A 30 17.28 1.08 12.17
C ARG A 30 17.77 -0.32 11.82
N LEU A 31 17.64 -1.26 12.77
CA LEU A 31 18.08 -2.64 12.55
C LEU A 31 17.36 -3.30 11.38
N TYR A 32 16.07 -3.02 11.23
CA TYR A 32 15.26 -3.48 10.11
C TYR A 32 14.79 -2.30 9.26
N GLY A 33 14.77 -2.51 7.95
CA GLY A 33 14.36 -1.51 6.97
C GLY A 33 13.40 -2.11 5.94
N ALA A 34 12.63 -1.23 5.32
CA ALA A 34 11.73 -1.57 4.24
C ALA A 34 12.42 -1.45 2.88
N TYR A 35 12.08 -2.40 2.01
CA TYR A 35 12.59 -2.50 0.66
C TYR A 35 11.46 -2.83 -0.31
N ILE A 36 11.49 -2.19 -1.48
CA ILE A 36 10.66 -2.55 -2.61
C ILE A 36 11.46 -3.48 -3.51
N LEU A 37 10.87 -4.64 -3.82
CA LEU A 37 11.45 -5.67 -4.70
C LEU A 37 10.72 -5.63 -6.04
N ASN A 38 11.35 -5.05 -7.04
CA ASN A 38 10.79 -4.92 -8.38
C ASN A 38 11.29 -6.04 -9.29
N CYS A 39 10.39 -6.94 -9.68
CA CYS A 39 10.69 -8.01 -10.62
C CYS A 39 10.05 -7.73 -11.98
N ARG A 40 10.87 -7.78 -13.05
CA ARG A 40 10.34 -7.72 -14.41
C ARG A 40 9.59 -9.01 -14.71
N ILE A 41 8.31 -8.90 -15.03
CA ILE A 41 7.52 -10.05 -15.47
C ILE A 41 8.05 -10.52 -16.84
N PRO A 42 8.40 -11.81 -17.01
CA PRO A 42 8.82 -12.32 -18.32
C PRO A 42 7.71 -12.25 -19.36
N GLU A 43 8.10 -12.19 -20.63
CA GLU A 43 7.14 -12.25 -21.73
C GLU A 43 6.33 -13.56 -21.69
N ARG A 44 5.07 -13.48 -22.12
CA ARG A 44 4.13 -14.63 -22.20
C ARG A 44 3.74 -15.25 -20.85
N ILE A 45 4.06 -14.60 -19.73
CA ILE A 45 3.54 -14.98 -18.41
C ILE A 45 2.25 -14.22 -18.12
N ILE A 46 1.16 -14.94 -17.88
CA ILE A 46 -0.10 -14.38 -17.39
C ILE A 46 -0.10 -14.49 -15.86
N ILE A 47 0.15 -13.38 -15.16
CA ILE A 47 0.42 -13.39 -13.72
C ILE A 47 -0.74 -13.99 -12.90
N THR A 48 -1.99 -13.78 -13.31
CA THR A 48 -3.18 -14.31 -12.62
C THR A 48 -3.24 -15.85 -12.61
N THR A 49 -2.45 -16.52 -13.44
CA THR A 49 -2.47 -17.99 -13.60
C THR A 49 -1.20 -18.67 -13.09
N VAL A 50 -0.25 -17.90 -12.55
CA VAL A 50 1.04 -18.45 -12.15
C VAL A 50 1.32 -18.21 -10.68
N LYS A 51 1.91 -19.22 -10.05
CA LYS A 51 2.56 -19.08 -8.76
C LYS A 51 3.83 -18.24 -8.92
N ILE A 52 3.98 -17.23 -8.07
CA ILE A 52 5.16 -16.38 -8.00
C ILE A 52 5.92 -16.76 -6.72
N THR A 53 7.23 -17.00 -6.82
CA THR A 53 8.06 -17.30 -5.65
C THR A 53 9.24 -16.33 -5.60
N LEU A 54 9.44 -15.66 -4.48
CA LEU A 54 10.63 -14.88 -4.17
C LEU A 54 11.70 -15.78 -3.55
N THR A 55 12.95 -15.61 -3.93
CA THR A 55 14.07 -16.36 -3.36
C THR A 55 15.35 -15.54 -3.28
N ASP A 56 16.16 -15.79 -2.25
CA ASP A 56 17.54 -15.29 -2.12
C ASP A 56 18.59 -16.35 -2.53
N GLY A 57 18.13 -17.52 -3.02
CA GLY A 57 18.94 -18.70 -3.34
C GLY A 57 18.93 -19.78 -2.25
N ASN A 58 18.71 -19.41 -1.00
CA ASN A 58 18.66 -20.34 0.15
C ASN A 58 17.22 -20.54 0.64
N ASN A 59 16.45 -19.45 0.67
CA ASN A 59 15.10 -19.37 1.17
C ASN A 59 14.13 -19.10 0.03
N LYS A 60 12.89 -19.56 0.18
CA LYS A 60 11.80 -19.35 -0.78
C LYS A 60 10.55 -18.87 -0.06
N LEU A 61 9.89 -17.87 -0.63
CA LEU A 61 8.62 -17.35 -0.17
C LEU A 61 7.65 -17.28 -1.35
N ASP A 62 6.54 -17.98 -1.25
CA ASP A 62 5.48 -17.90 -2.25
C ASP A 62 4.68 -16.62 -2.06
N ILE A 63 4.56 -15.83 -3.12
CA ILE A 63 3.85 -14.55 -3.13
C ILE A 63 2.47 -14.78 -3.74
N VAL A 64 1.44 -14.32 -3.02
CA VAL A 64 0.07 -14.20 -3.54
C VAL A 64 -0.15 -12.74 -3.94
N PRO A 65 -0.33 -12.43 -5.23
CA PRO A 65 -0.63 -11.07 -5.65
C PRO A 65 -1.95 -10.59 -5.06
N THR A 66 -1.94 -9.41 -4.45
CA THR A 66 -3.13 -8.82 -3.80
C THR A 66 -3.94 -7.93 -4.74
N TYR A 67 -3.29 -7.35 -5.77
CA TYR A 67 -3.92 -6.50 -6.77
C TYR A 67 -3.09 -6.48 -8.06
N TYR A 68 -3.73 -6.07 -9.16
CA TYR A 68 -3.13 -5.98 -10.49
C TYR A 68 -3.33 -4.58 -11.06
N ILE A 69 -2.22 -3.91 -11.40
CA ILE A 69 -2.25 -2.61 -12.09
C ILE A 69 -1.98 -2.89 -13.58
N THR A 70 -3.02 -2.85 -14.41
CA THR A 70 -2.87 -3.06 -15.86
C THR A 70 -2.53 -1.74 -16.56
N ALA A 71 -1.37 -1.67 -17.21
CA ALA A 71 -1.00 -0.56 -18.09
C ALA A 71 -1.80 -0.68 -19.39
N GLY A 72 -2.99 -0.07 -19.46
CA GLY A 72 -3.86 -0.24 -20.63
C GLY A 72 -5.31 0.21 -20.52
N SER A 73 -5.75 0.94 -19.48
CA SER A 73 -7.10 1.55 -19.48
C SER A 73 -7.17 2.87 -20.27
N GLY A 74 -6.24 3.11 -21.20
CA GLY A 74 -6.32 4.26 -22.11
C GLY A 74 -7.55 4.26 -23.02
N ASN A 75 -8.32 3.15 -23.05
CA ASN A 75 -9.62 3.02 -23.72
C ASN A 75 -10.51 1.95 -23.05
N SER A 76 -10.62 1.96 -21.71
CA SER A 76 -11.58 1.09 -21.02
C SER A 76 -12.34 1.89 -19.98
N LEU A 77 -13.65 1.99 -20.17
CA LEU A 77 -14.69 2.39 -19.22
C LEU A 77 -14.73 1.47 -17.97
N ALA A 78 -13.59 1.03 -17.43
CA ALA A 78 -13.58 0.55 -16.06
C ALA A 78 -13.76 1.79 -15.17
N ALA A 79 -15.02 2.11 -14.89
CA ALA A 79 -15.35 3.11 -13.90
C ALA A 79 -14.63 2.71 -12.60
N PHE A 80 -13.82 3.62 -12.07
CA PHE A 80 -13.26 3.44 -10.74
C PHE A 80 -14.39 3.16 -9.77
N THR A 81 -14.16 2.23 -8.83
CA THR A 81 -15.13 1.96 -7.76
C THR A 81 -15.37 3.22 -6.94
N TYR A 82 -14.32 4.03 -6.77
CA TYR A 82 -14.34 5.26 -6.00
C TYR A 82 -13.77 6.42 -6.83
N ASN A 83 -14.34 7.61 -6.69
CA ASN A 83 -13.75 8.85 -7.19
C ASN A 83 -12.65 9.33 -6.24
N TYR A 84 -12.84 9.18 -4.92
CA TYR A 84 -11.90 9.70 -3.92
C TYR A 84 -11.69 8.73 -2.75
N THR A 85 -10.42 8.43 -2.45
CA THR A 85 -10.02 7.55 -1.36
C THR A 85 -8.88 8.11 -0.52
N ILE A 86 -8.77 7.65 0.73
CA ILE A 86 -7.73 8.07 1.69
C ILE A 86 -6.88 6.89 2.13
N CYS A 87 -5.57 7.11 2.18
CA CYS A 87 -4.61 6.22 2.83
C CYS A 87 -4.21 6.76 4.20
N LEU A 88 -4.52 6.00 5.25
CA LEU A 88 -4.07 6.28 6.60
C LEU A 88 -2.68 5.67 6.87
N PRO A 89 -1.88 6.27 7.77
CA PRO A 89 -0.67 5.65 8.25
C PRO A 89 -1.03 4.42 9.11
N PHE A 90 -0.04 3.57 9.37
CA PHE A 90 -0.22 2.44 10.28
C PHE A 90 -0.69 2.93 11.65
N LEU A 91 -1.85 2.44 12.09
CA LEU A 91 -2.43 2.74 13.41
C LEU A 91 -1.77 1.79 14.42
N TYR A 92 -1.06 2.36 15.41
CA TYR A 92 -0.33 1.57 16.41
C TYR A 92 -0.50 2.11 17.83
N GLY A 93 -0.25 1.20 18.77
CA GLY A 93 -0.10 1.50 20.20
C GLY A 93 -1.26 2.30 20.76
N HIS A 94 -0.93 3.33 21.54
CA HIS A 94 -1.88 4.16 22.27
C HIS A 94 -1.97 5.59 21.71
N PHE A 95 -1.44 5.82 20.50
CA PHE A 95 -1.36 7.16 19.93
C PHE A 95 -2.73 7.69 19.47
N TYR A 96 -3.60 6.79 19.01
CA TYR A 96 -4.92 7.14 18.48
C TYR A 96 -6.01 6.75 19.50
N SER A 97 -6.80 7.74 19.92
CA SER A 97 -8.00 7.50 20.73
C SER A 97 -9.20 7.19 19.81
N ALA A 98 -10.22 6.54 20.36
CA ALA A 98 -11.48 6.32 19.64
C ALA A 98 -12.07 7.64 19.10
N LYS A 99 -12.02 8.71 19.90
CA LYS A 99 -12.47 10.05 19.51
C LYS A 99 -11.69 10.62 18.32
N HIS A 100 -10.35 10.54 18.36
CA HIS A 100 -9.53 11.05 17.25
C HIS A 100 -9.80 10.31 15.94
N ILE A 101 -10.07 9.00 16.01
CA ILE A 101 -10.40 8.20 14.83
C ILE A 101 -11.77 8.61 14.27
N VAL A 102 -12.78 8.80 15.13
CA VAL A 102 -14.10 9.32 14.72
C VAL A 102 -13.95 10.70 14.05
N GLU A 103 -13.27 11.65 14.68
CA GLU A 103 -13.08 13.00 14.14
C GLU A 103 -12.39 12.97 12.77
N MET A 104 -11.34 12.15 12.63
CA MET A 104 -10.62 11.99 11.38
C MET A 104 -11.49 11.38 10.27
N ILE A 105 -12.23 10.31 10.56
CA ILE A 105 -13.07 9.63 9.56
C ILE A 105 -14.24 10.52 9.13
N GLU A 106 -14.92 11.17 10.08
CA GLU A 106 -16.02 12.10 9.77
C GLU A 106 -15.54 13.31 8.97
N MET A 107 -14.36 13.85 9.28
CA MET A 107 -13.75 14.91 8.47
C MET A 107 -13.53 14.44 7.02
N TYR A 108 -12.99 13.24 6.80
CA TYR A 108 -12.78 12.73 5.45
C TYR A 108 -14.09 12.42 4.72
N LYS A 109 -15.13 11.96 5.41
CA LYS A 109 -16.49 11.82 4.85
C LYS A 109 -17.02 13.17 4.37
N LEU A 110 -16.87 14.23 5.17
CA LEU A 110 -17.27 15.59 4.79
C LEU A 110 -16.50 16.11 3.56
N LEU A 111 -15.24 15.71 3.39
CA LEU A 111 -14.43 16.02 2.21
C LEU A 111 -14.74 15.13 0.99
N GLY A 112 -15.72 14.22 1.10
CA GLY A 112 -16.18 13.37 0.01
C GLY A 112 -15.40 12.07 -0.17
N ALA A 113 -14.61 11.64 0.82
CA ALA A 113 -13.95 10.33 0.76
C ALA A 113 -15.00 9.22 0.71
N GLN A 114 -14.82 8.26 -0.20
CA GLN A 114 -15.73 7.12 -0.37
C GLN A 114 -15.17 5.83 0.21
N GLN A 115 -13.86 5.77 0.42
CA GLN A 115 -13.19 4.70 1.15
C GLN A 115 -11.91 5.24 1.81
N ILE A 116 -11.62 4.74 2.99
CA ILE A 116 -10.42 5.02 3.77
C ILE A 116 -9.76 3.68 4.07
N THR A 117 -8.49 3.51 3.73
CA THR A 117 -7.75 2.27 4.05
C THR A 117 -6.80 2.51 5.22
N ALA A 118 -6.83 1.62 6.20
CA ALA A 118 -5.96 1.65 7.37
C ALA A 118 -5.28 0.30 7.58
N TYR A 119 -4.04 0.34 8.06
CA TYR A 119 -3.34 -0.84 8.53
C TYR A 119 -3.17 -0.77 10.03
N THR A 120 -3.35 -1.89 10.71
CA THR A 120 -3.14 -1.97 12.16
C THR A 120 -2.93 -3.40 12.59
N THR A 121 -2.46 -3.60 13.81
CA THR A 121 -2.54 -4.90 14.48
C THR A 121 -3.78 -4.89 15.39
N LYS A 122 -4.92 -5.41 14.91
CA LYS A 122 -6.24 -5.24 15.56
C LYS A 122 -6.22 -5.70 17.02
N ARG A 123 -5.55 -6.82 17.30
CA ARG A 123 -5.41 -7.40 18.66
C ARG A 123 -4.70 -6.50 19.67
N ASN A 124 -3.90 -5.53 19.21
CA ASN A 124 -3.13 -4.63 20.07
C ASN A 124 -3.86 -3.31 20.35
N LEU A 125 -5.06 -3.11 19.80
CA LEU A 125 -5.84 -1.88 19.97
C LEU A 125 -6.75 -1.94 21.19
N TYR A 126 -7.07 -0.77 21.76
CA TYR A 126 -8.08 -0.68 22.82
C TYR A 126 -9.47 -1.08 22.32
N SER A 127 -10.30 -1.62 23.22
CA SER A 127 -11.62 -2.13 22.87
C SER A 127 -12.57 -1.06 22.29
N ASP A 128 -12.44 0.20 22.70
CA ASP A 128 -13.20 1.33 22.17
C ASP A 128 -12.75 1.68 20.74
N VAL A 129 -11.44 1.70 20.49
CA VAL A 129 -10.87 1.86 19.14
C VAL A 129 -11.35 0.73 18.24
N GLN A 130 -11.28 -0.52 18.68
CA GLN A 130 -11.77 -1.66 17.90
C GLN A 130 -13.26 -1.51 17.55
N LYS A 131 -14.09 -1.05 18.48
CA LYS A 131 -15.52 -0.78 18.23
C LYS A 131 -15.72 0.32 17.20
N VAL A 132 -14.96 1.41 17.27
CA VAL A 132 -15.02 2.50 16.28
C VAL A 132 -14.60 2.02 14.90
N LEU A 133 -13.50 1.26 14.79
CA LEU A 133 -13.06 0.70 13.52
C LEU A 133 -14.12 -0.22 12.93
N HIS A 134 -14.67 -1.14 13.74
CA HIS A 134 -15.73 -2.05 13.31
C HIS A 134 -17.00 -1.31 12.85
N TYR A 135 -17.38 -0.24 13.54
CA TYR A 135 -18.51 0.61 13.15
C TYR A 135 -18.32 1.16 11.72
N TYR A 136 -17.14 1.71 11.42
CA TYR A 136 -16.86 2.27 10.09
C TYR A 136 -16.57 1.23 9.01
N GLU A 137 -16.05 0.05 9.38
CA GLU A 137 -16.00 -1.11 8.46
C GLU A 137 -17.43 -1.51 8.05
N ALA A 138 -18.38 -1.54 8.99
CA ALA A 138 -19.79 -1.84 8.70
C ALA A 138 -20.48 -0.77 7.84
N GLU A 139 -20.08 0.51 7.97
CA GLU A 139 -20.51 1.59 7.06
C GLU A 139 -19.86 1.51 5.66
N SER A 140 -18.94 0.57 5.41
CA SER A 140 -18.17 0.44 4.16
C SER A 140 -17.29 1.65 3.80
N ILE A 141 -17.11 2.60 4.73
CA ILE A 141 -16.24 3.76 4.54
C ILE A 141 -14.79 3.46 4.93
N LEU A 142 -14.57 2.48 5.81
CA LEU A 142 -13.25 2.09 6.30
C LEU A 142 -12.92 0.66 5.90
N ASP A 143 -11.75 0.46 5.29
CA ASP A 143 -11.16 -0.85 4.99
C ASP A 143 -9.93 -1.05 5.91
N VAL A 144 -10.07 -1.91 6.93
CA VAL A 144 -8.99 -2.16 7.89
C VAL A 144 -8.28 -3.47 7.56
N ILE A 145 -7.02 -3.34 7.14
CA ILE A 145 -6.13 -4.47 6.90
C ILE A 145 -5.40 -4.81 8.20
N ASP A 146 -5.78 -5.94 8.80
CA ASP A 146 -5.10 -6.47 9.98
C ASP A 146 -3.73 -7.05 9.60
N PHE A 147 -2.67 -6.46 10.15
CA PHE A 147 -1.30 -6.76 9.81
C PHE A 147 -0.41 -6.69 11.06
N GLU A 148 0.33 -7.78 11.30
CA GLU A 148 1.36 -7.85 12.34
C GLU A 148 2.72 -7.49 11.73
N LEU A 149 3.35 -6.45 12.26
CA LEU A 149 4.71 -6.10 11.86
C LEU A 149 5.69 -7.23 12.28
N PRO A 150 6.46 -7.80 11.33
CA PRO A 150 7.36 -8.91 11.64
C PRO A 150 8.61 -8.49 12.41
N ALA A 151 8.83 -7.18 12.61
CA ALA A 151 9.97 -6.61 13.29
C ALA A 151 9.59 -5.37 14.09
N VAL A 152 10.16 -5.24 15.28
CA VAL A 152 9.89 -4.14 16.22
C VAL A 152 10.82 -2.94 16.03
N ASP A 153 12.08 -3.15 15.61
CA ASP A 153 13.03 -2.07 15.34
C ASP A 153 13.02 -1.68 13.86
N VAL A 154 11.87 -1.17 13.42
CA VAL A 154 11.67 -0.50 12.14
C VAL A 154 11.33 0.94 12.41
N TRP A 155 11.87 1.86 11.61
CA TRP A 155 11.62 3.28 11.81
C TRP A 155 10.12 3.59 11.68
N ASN A 156 9.61 4.38 12.64
CA ASN A 156 8.25 4.90 12.68
C ASN A 156 7.19 3.84 12.34
N HIS A 157 7.31 2.63 12.92
CA HIS A 157 6.36 1.53 12.72
C HIS A 157 6.09 1.20 11.24
N ALA A 158 7.09 1.40 10.38
CA ALA A 158 7.00 1.19 8.94
C ALA A 158 5.86 1.97 8.24
N GLN A 159 5.38 3.10 8.79
CA GLN A 159 4.23 3.83 8.25
C GLN A 159 4.29 4.08 6.74
N LEU A 160 5.48 4.41 6.21
CA LEU A 160 5.67 4.66 4.78
C LEU A 160 5.39 3.42 3.91
N VAL A 161 5.66 2.22 4.41
CA VAL A 161 5.36 0.96 3.70
C VAL A 161 3.87 0.80 3.50
N PHE A 162 3.09 1.01 4.56
CA PHE A 162 1.65 0.85 4.55
C PHE A 162 0.93 1.91 3.73
N ILE A 163 1.42 3.16 3.82
CA ILE A 163 0.99 4.23 2.94
C ILE A 163 1.24 3.85 1.48
N ASN A 164 2.44 3.33 1.17
CA ASN A 164 2.81 2.95 -0.19
C ASN A 164 1.97 1.76 -0.71
N ASP A 165 1.71 0.73 0.09
CA ASP A 165 0.80 -0.36 -0.32
C ASP A 165 -0.63 0.13 -0.53
N CYS A 166 -1.14 1.00 0.36
CA CYS A 166 -2.45 1.62 0.18
C CYS A 166 -2.55 2.38 -1.15
N LEU A 167 -1.53 3.17 -1.50
CA LEU A 167 -1.52 3.90 -2.77
C LEU A 167 -1.62 2.97 -3.97
N TYR A 168 -0.86 1.87 -3.95
CA TYR A 168 -0.89 0.90 -5.05
C TYR A 168 -2.26 0.21 -5.18
N ARG A 169 -2.94 -0.09 -4.06
CA ARG A 169 -4.33 -0.54 -4.06
C ARG A 169 -5.26 0.51 -4.66
N GLY A 170 -5.10 1.76 -4.21
CA GLY A 170 -5.89 2.89 -4.67
C GLY A 170 -5.79 3.11 -6.18
N TYR A 171 -4.62 2.91 -6.81
CA TYR A 171 -4.47 3.10 -8.27
C TYR A 171 -5.34 2.17 -9.13
N VAL A 172 -5.83 1.08 -8.55
CA VAL A 172 -6.78 0.16 -9.18
C VAL A 172 -8.22 0.57 -8.90
N LEU A 173 -8.49 1.11 -7.72
CA LEU A 173 -9.85 1.34 -7.20
C LEU A 173 -10.37 2.76 -7.39
N ALA A 174 -9.49 3.76 -7.48
CA ALA A 174 -9.83 5.17 -7.34
C ALA A 174 -9.24 6.10 -8.42
N ASP A 175 -9.97 7.16 -8.77
CA ASP A 175 -9.48 8.25 -9.64
C ASP A 175 -8.49 9.16 -8.89
N ASP A 176 -8.89 9.58 -7.68
CA ASP A 176 -8.10 10.41 -6.78
C ASP A 176 -7.81 9.69 -5.45
N ILE A 177 -6.56 9.80 -5.01
CA ILE A 177 -6.08 9.18 -3.77
C ILE A 177 -5.32 10.24 -2.96
N SER A 178 -5.63 10.31 -1.67
CA SER A 178 -4.96 11.21 -0.74
C SER A 178 -4.23 10.49 0.38
N LEU A 179 -3.12 11.08 0.80
CA LEU A 179 -2.34 10.59 1.94
C LEU A 179 -2.63 11.40 3.19
N CYS A 180 -2.89 10.71 4.30
CA CYS A 180 -2.90 11.30 5.63
C CYS A 180 -1.51 11.12 6.26
N SER A 181 -0.55 12.00 5.99
CA SER A 181 0.76 11.93 6.64
C SER A 181 0.72 12.61 8.01
N GLY A 182 1.00 11.87 9.09
CA GLY A 182 1.01 12.39 10.47
C GLY A 182 2.07 13.45 10.81
N VAL A 183 2.76 14.02 9.82
CA VAL A 183 3.81 15.03 10.03
C VAL A 183 3.29 16.45 9.80
N VAL A 184 2.20 16.65 9.07
CA VAL A 184 1.56 17.96 8.91
C VAL A 184 0.08 17.70 8.64
N TYR A 185 -0.83 18.54 9.11
CA TYR A 185 -2.21 18.65 8.62
C TYR A 185 -2.24 19.02 7.12
N GLY A 186 -1.66 18.18 6.26
CA GLY A 186 -1.45 18.42 4.85
C GLY A 186 -1.87 17.18 4.07
N ILE A 187 -2.91 17.33 3.28
CA ILE A 187 -3.39 16.29 2.37
C ILE A 187 -2.56 16.37 1.10
N LEU A 188 -1.78 15.33 0.79
CA LEU A 188 -1.17 15.20 -0.53
C LEU A 188 -2.12 14.45 -1.44
N HIS A 189 -2.73 15.16 -2.38
CA HIS A 189 -3.59 14.60 -3.42
C HIS A 189 -2.74 14.08 -4.58
N MET A 190 -2.99 12.83 -4.98
CA MET A 190 -2.45 12.25 -6.20
C MET A 190 -3.61 11.86 -7.11
N THR A 191 -3.63 12.48 -8.29
CA THR A 191 -4.58 12.17 -9.34
C THR A 191 -3.90 11.31 -10.40
N LYS A 192 -4.59 10.29 -10.91
CA LYS A 192 -4.04 9.50 -12.02
C LYS A 192 -4.00 10.35 -13.27
N ARG A 193 -2.81 10.69 -13.77
CA ARG A 193 -2.65 11.49 -15.00
C ARG A 193 -3.34 10.75 -16.16
N ARG A 194 -4.44 11.30 -16.70
CA ARG A 194 -5.06 10.82 -17.94
C ARG A 194 -4.08 11.12 -19.07
N ASP A 195 -3.51 10.08 -19.68
CA ASP A 195 -2.81 10.22 -20.95
C ASP A 195 -3.82 10.61 -22.04
N HIS A 196 -3.99 11.90 -22.27
CA HIS A 196 -4.52 12.40 -23.53
C HIS A 196 -3.41 12.27 -24.58
N LYS A 197 -3.49 11.21 -25.39
CA LYS A 197 -2.82 11.19 -26.69
C LYS A 197 -3.42 12.28 -27.57
N THR A 198 -2.74 13.41 -27.67
CA THR A 198 -2.57 14.13 -28.93
C THR A 198 -1.13 14.62 -28.98
N GLY A 199 -0.32 13.91 -29.76
CA GLY A 199 0.98 14.42 -30.16
C GLY A 199 0.78 15.54 -31.17
N THR A 200 1.55 16.60 -30.98
CA THR A 200 2.17 17.34 -32.09
C THR A 200 3.48 17.89 -31.55
N PHE A 201 4.58 17.37 -32.09
CA PHE A 201 5.87 18.01 -32.05
C PHE A 201 5.82 19.26 -32.94
N THR A 202 6.14 20.41 -32.37
CA THR A 202 6.93 21.49 -32.99
C THR A 202 7.74 22.14 -31.89
#